data_AF-A0AAJ1RXV9-F1
#
_entry.id   AF-A0AAJ1RXV9-F1
#
_cell.length_a   1.000
_cell.length_b   1.000
_cell.length_c   1.000
_cell.angle_alpha   90.00
_cell.angle_beta   90.00
_cell.angle_gamma   90.00
#
_symmetry.space_group_name_H-M   'P 1'
#
loop_
_entity.id
_entity.type
_entity.pdbx_description
1 polymer ?
#
loop_
_entity_poly.entity_id
_entity_poly.type
_entity_poly.pdbx_seq_one_letter_code
_entity_poly.pdbx_strand_id
1 'polypeptide(L)'
;VVGDYKNSLYIGNRPYHISKGNILGVVPGAILGAGVAIFLSKLLADGSIDLLAPQANAFAAFTIILAEGQGDWYALGLGFLLGAFAEWATGMGTSFGLGMYLPTPVTFPMLIGGAARDWWETRRLLPKVEEIRLSEGSAASEKSRALMLLFTFMVAAGALTGEAFFGVEAAILAVSDELDTEQEYHPDSWTEDTYLDEILGVEDDDFSAVLDYALANPDCEILPDSVVCTETMSIKSWWPQARFAGFLLVNLALGGMIYVLFRAAGIIGPQEESEDESEVMDAELAD
;
A
#
# COMPACT_ATOMS: atom_id res chain seq x y z
N VAL A 1 9.47 9.29 19.67
CA VAL A 1 10.78 9.02 20.31
C VAL A 1 10.86 9.55 21.74
N VAL A 2 10.94 10.87 22.00
CA VAL A 2 11.13 11.38 23.39
C VAL A 2 9.92 11.10 24.31
N GLY A 3 8.70 11.15 23.77
CA GLY A 3 7.48 10.77 24.49
C GLY A 3 7.44 9.28 24.89
N ASP A 4 7.95 8.40 24.03
CA ASP A 4 7.95 6.95 24.26
C ASP A 4 8.88 6.56 25.40
N TYR A 5 10.05 7.23 25.51
CA TYR A 5 10.94 7.07 26.66
C TYR A 5 10.27 7.47 27.97
N LYS A 6 9.52 8.59 27.97
CA LYS A 6 8.85 9.11 29.16
C LYS A 6 7.72 8.18 29.62
N ASN A 7 6.84 7.78 28.71
CA ASN A 7 5.73 6.89 29.02
C ASN A 7 6.23 5.51 29.45
N SER A 8 7.27 5.00 28.80
CA SER A 8 7.82 3.69 29.12
C SER A 8 8.63 3.66 30.42
N LEU A 9 9.21 4.79 30.84
CA LEU A 9 9.80 4.94 32.18
C LEU A 9 8.72 4.93 33.28
N TYR A 10 7.55 5.52 33.03
CA TYR A 10 6.45 5.55 34.00
C TYR A 10 5.80 4.19 34.24
N ILE A 11 5.84 3.29 33.27
CA ILE A 11 5.42 1.88 33.43
C ILE A 11 6.55 0.98 33.96
N GLY A 12 7.68 1.55 34.39
CA GLY A 12 8.77 0.81 35.05
C GLY A 12 9.77 0.11 34.12
N ASN A 13 9.73 0.36 32.82
CA ASN A 13 10.65 -0.28 31.87
C ASN A 13 12.05 0.36 31.89
N ARG A 14 13.10 -0.42 31.64
CA ARG A 14 14.48 0.11 31.60
C ARG A 14 14.76 0.83 30.28
N PRO A 15 15.38 2.03 30.29
CA PRO A 15 15.70 2.81 29.09
C PRO A 15 16.47 2.03 28.01
N TYR A 16 17.30 1.08 28.43
CA TYR A 16 18.11 0.25 27.55
C TYR A 16 17.29 -0.58 26.56
N HIS A 17 16.18 -1.18 27.00
CA HIS A 17 15.36 -2.05 26.13
C HIS A 17 14.56 -1.26 25.10
N ILE A 18 14.09 -0.06 25.47
CA ILE A 18 13.36 0.87 24.57
C ILE A 18 14.29 1.38 23.48
N SER A 19 15.51 1.78 23.85
CA SER A 19 16.50 2.29 22.90
C SER A 19 16.86 1.23 21.87
N LYS A 20 17.03 -0.03 22.30
CA LYS A 20 17.30 -1.14 21.38
C LYS A 20 16.18 -1.32 20.34
N GLY A 21 14.91 -1.25 20.75
CA GLY A 21 13.77 -1.33 19.85
C GLY A 21 13.67 -0.15 18.88
N ASN A 22 13.83 1.08 19.40
CA ASN A 22 13.77 2.30 18.58
C ASN A 22 14.93 2.37 17.57
N ILE A 23 16.16 2.00 17.97
CA ILE A 23 17.31 1.99 17.06
C ILE A 23 17.12 0.93 15.96
N LEU A 24 16.59 -0.25 16.30
CA LEU A 24 16.28 -1.30 15.32
C LEU A 24 15.25 -0.85 14.29
N GLY A 25 14.29 -0.01 14.65
CA GLY A 25 13.31 0.56 13.70
C GLY A 25 13.85 1.74 12.89
N VAL A 26 14.66 2.61 13.52
CA VAL A 26 15.18 3.83 12.88
C VAL A 26 16.18 3.53 11.78
N VAL A 27 17.07 2.55 11.94
CA VAL A 27 18.10 2.21 10.93
C VAL A 27 17.48 1.80 9.58
N PRO A 28 16.62 0.76 9.50
CA PRO A 28 15.99 0.40 8.23
C PRO A 28 15.04 1.49 7.73
N GLY A 29 14.31 2.17 8.62
CA GLY A 29 13.43 3.28 8.26
C GLY A 29 14.18 4.46 7.62
N ALA A 30 15.37 4.79 8.12
CA ALA A 30 16.21 5.83 7.56
C ALA A 30 16.78 5.45 6.20
N ILE A 31 17.20 4.19 6.01
CA ILE A 31 17.69 3.69 4.71
C ILE A 31 16.57 3.78 3.66
N LEU A 32 15.37 3.28 3.98
CA LEU A 32 14.22 3.34 3.09
C LEU A 32 13.79 4.77 2.82
N GLY A 33 13.68 5.61 3.86
CA GLY A 33 13.31 7.02 3.73
C GLY A 33 14.30 7.81 2.88
N ALA A 34 15.60 7.59 3.06
CA ALA A 34 16.64 8.22 2.23
C ALA A 34 16.58 7.73 0.78
N GLY A 35 16.36 6.42 0.56
CA GLY A 35 16.18 5.86 -0.78
C GLY A 35 14.99 6.47 -1.50
N VAL A 36 13.82 6.53 -0.85
CA VAL A 36 12.61 7.16 -1.39
C VAL A 36 12.84 8.65 -1.65
N ALA A 37 13.49 9.37 -0.74
CA ALA A 37 13.78 10.80 -0.93
C ALA A 37 14.70 11.05 -2.13
N ILE A 38 15.75 10.25 -2.32
CA ILE A 38 16.65 10.34 -3.49
C ILE A 38 15.88 10.03 -4.78
N PHE A 39 15.06 8.98 -4.77
CA PHE A 39 14.25 8.58 -5.91
C PHE A 39 13.25 9.67 -6.32
N LEU A 40 12.46 10.17 -5.36
CA LEU A 40 11.52 11.27 -5.59
C LEU A 40 12.24 12.55 -6.03
N SER A 41 13.41 12.84 -5.47
CA SER A 41 14.20 14.02 -5.87
C SER A 41 14.69 13.92 -7.32
N LYS A 42 15.07 12.73 -7.80
CA LYS A 42 15.46 12.53 -9.21
C LYS A 42 14.26 12.69 -10.14
N LEU A 43 13.14 12.05 -9.82
CA LEU A 43 11.93 12.11 -10.65
C LEU A 43 11.34 13.53 -10.75
N LEU A 44 11.43 14.28 -9.65
CA LEU A 44 11.06 15.70 -9.62
C LEU A 44 12.01 16.56 -10.45
N ALA A 45 13.33 16.29 -10.42
CA ALA A 45 14.31 17.00 -11.23
C ALA A 45 14.17 16.73 -12.73
N ASP A 46 13.80 15.51 -13.09
CA ASP A 46 13.57 15.09 -14.48
C ASP A 46 12.18 15.49 -15.02
N GLY A 47 11.33 16.11 -14.18
CA GLY A 47 9.99 16.59 -14.56
C GLY A 47 8.98 15.48 -14.86
N SER A 48 9.32 14.24 -14.52
CA SER A 48 8.48 13.05 -14.76
C SER A 48 7.34 12.89 -13.73
N ILE A 49 7.44 13.57 -12.59
CA ILE A 49 6.42 13.58 -11.52
C ILE A 49 6.22 15.01 -11.01
N ASP A 50 4.97 15.46 -10.95
CA ASP A 50 4.58 16.67 -10.25
C ASP A 50 4.23 16.33 -8.79
N LEU A 51 5.18 16.54 -7.89
CA LEU A 51 4.90 16.46 -6.46
C LEU A 51 4.10 17.69 -6.06
N LEU A 52 2.76 17.58 -6.13
CA LEU A 52 1.89 18.51 -5.44
C LEU A 52 2.22 18.41 -3.94
N ALA A 53 2.92 19.42 -3.43
CA ALA A 53 3.08 19.70 -2.01
C ALA A 53 2.14 20.86 -1.62
N PRO A 54 0.81 20.64 -1.54
CA PRO A 54 -0.13 21.75 -1.43
C PRO A 54 0.07 22.58 -0.16
N GLN A 55 0.71 22.05 0.90
CA GLN A 55 0.83 22.69 2.23
C GLN A 55 1.97 23.68 2.17
N ALA A 56 3.08 23.24 1.59
CA ALA A 56 4.20 24.11 1.26
C ALA A 56 3.75 25.21 0.31
N ASN A 57 2.97 24.88 -0.73
CA ASN A 57 2.47 25.87 -1.69
C ASN A 57 1.48 26.86 -1.07
N ALA A 58 0.55 26.41 -0.22
CA ALA A 58 -0.39 27.28 0.49
C ALA A 58 0.33 28.19 1.51
N PHE A 59 1.31 27.67 2.25
CA PHE A 59 2.12 28.49 3.16
C PHE A 59 2.99 29.49 2.40
N ALA A 60 3.63 29.09 1.29
CA ALA A 60 4.42 29.98 0.47
C ALA A 60 3.57 31.13 -0.09
N ALA A 61 2.40 30.82 -0.66
CA ALA A 61 1.46 31.83 -1.14
C ALA A 61 1.02 32.79 -0.04
N PHE A 62 0.71 32.27 1.16
CA PHE A 62 0.35 33.10 2.31
C PHE A 62 1.50 34.01 2.77
N THR A 63 2.73 33.49 2.83
CA THR A 63 3.91 34.27 3.19
C THR A 63 4.22 35.34 2.16
N ILE A 64 4.11 35.07 0.85
CA ILE A 64 4.31 36.06 -0.21
C ILE A 64 3.26 37.18 -0.10
N ILE A 65 1.99 36.84 0.13
CA ILE A 65 0.92 37.82 0.34
C ILE A 65 1.22 38.73 1.55
N LEU A 66 1.62 38.16 2.69
CA LEU A 66 1.86 38.93 3.92
C LEU A 66 3.19 39.67 3.97
N ALA A 67 4.28 39.06 3.51
CA ALA A 67 5.64 39.57 3.65
C ALA A 67 6.05 40.48 2.50
N GLU A 68 5.65 40.15 1.27
CA GLU A 68 6.01 40.90 0.07
C GLU A 68 4.88 41.83 -0.40
N GLY A 69 3.67 41.68 0.18
CA GLY A 69 2.47 42.43 -0.21
C GLY A 69 1.97 42.06 -1.61
N GLN A 70 2.56 41.04 -2.25
CA GLN A 70 2.23 40.59 -3.58
C GLN A 70 1.26 39.41 -3.50
N GLY A 71 0.10 39.54 -4.15
CA GLY A 71 -0.88 38.47 -4.26
C GLY A 71 -2.32 38.95 -4.12
N ASP A 72 -3.26 38.00 -4.21
CA ASP A 72 -4.69 38.30 -4.24
C ASP A 72 -5.28 38.38 -2.83
N TRP A 73 -5.30 39.60 -2.29
CA TRP A 73 -5.93 39.92 -1.00
C TRP A 73 -7.44 39.65 -0.98
N TYR A 74 -8.12 39.74 -2.13
CA TYR A 74 -9.54 39.43 -2.20
C TYR A 74 -9.77 37.93 -2.06
N ALA A 75 -8.96 37.10 -2.72
CA ALA A 75 -9.02 35.65 -2.58
C ALA A 75 -8.72 35.20 -1.13
N LEU A 76 -7.69 35.78 -0.50
CA LEU A 76 -7.36 35.50 0.91
C LEU A 76 -8.51 35.89 1.85
N GLY A 77 -9.07 37.09 1.66
CA GLY A 77 -10.20 37.57 2.47
C GLY A 77 -11.46 36.74 2.27
N LEU A 78 -11.75 36.33 1.03
CA LEU A 78 -12.88 35.46 0.71
C LEU A 78 -12.71 34.07 1.32
N GLY A 79 -11.50 33.49 1.26
CA GLY A 79 -11.18 32.24 1.93
C GLY A 79 -11.34 32.31 3.45
N PHE A 80 -10.91 33.41 4.07
CA PHE A 80 -11.11 33.65 5.50
C PHE A 80 -12.60 33.75 5.87
N LEU A 81 -13.38 34.51 5.10
CA LEU A 81 -14.83 34.65 5.32
C LEU A 81 -15.57 33.32 5.12
N LEU A 82 -15.18 32.54 4.11
CA LEU A 82 -15.74 31.20 3.86
C LEU A 82 -15.42 30.24 5.03
N GLY A 83 -14.19 30.27 5.54
CA GLY A 83 -13.78 29.47 6.70
C GLY A 83 -14.56 29.85 7.97
N ALA A 84 -14.70 31.15 8.24
CA ALA A 84 -15.49 31.66 9.35
C ALA A 84 -16.97 31.26 9.22
N PHE A 85 -17.53 31.37 8.01
CA PHE A 85 -18.88 30.91 7.71
C PHE A 85 -19.04 29.40 7.97
N ALA A 86 -18.11 28.57 7.47
CA ALA A 86 -18.16 27.13 7.66
C ALA A 86 -18.06 26.73 9.14
N GLU A 87 -17.22 27.42 9.92
CA GLU A 87 -17.12 27.25 11.36
C GLU A 87 -18.44 27.60 12.06
N TRP A 88 -19.06 28.74 11.75
CA TRP A 88 -20.35 29.12 12.34
C TRP A 88 -21.51 28.21 11.92
N ALA A 89 -21.50 27.70 10.69
CA ALA A 89 -22.57 26.86 10.16
C ALA A 89 -22.49 25.41 10.68
N THR A 90 -21.27 24.88 10.91
CA THR A 90 -21.07 23.44 11.16
C THR A 90 -20.28 23.11 12.43
N GLY A 91 -19.59 24.08 13.04
CA GLY A 91 -18.63 23.86 14.13
C GLY A 91 -17.39 23.05 13.70
N MET A 92 -17.18 22.88 12.39
CA MET A 92 -16.13 22.03 11.81
C MET A 92 -15.39 22.75 10.66
N GLY A 93 -15.23 24.07 10.73
CA GLY A 93 -14.64 24.89 9.67
C GLY A 93 -13.20 24.50 9.33
N THR A 94 -12.42 24.07 10.32
CA THR A 94 -11.06 23.54 10.10
C THR A 94 -11.05 22.30 9.22
N SER A 95 -11.98 21.37 9.43
CA SER A 95 -12.07 20.14 8.63
C SER A 95 -12.46 20.43 7.18
N PHE A 96 -13.30 21.44 6.97
CA PHE A 96 -13.70 21.91 5.64
C PHE A 96 -12.51 22.53 4.90
N GLY A 97 -11.73 23.39 5.54
CA GLY A 97 -10.51 23.96 4.97
C GLY A 97 -9.45 22.91 4.63
N LEU A 98 -9.25 21.92 5.51
CA LEU A 98 -8.35 20.79 5.26
C LEU A 98 -8.86 19.85 4.15
N GLY A 99 -10.17 19.76 3.93
CA GLY A 99 -10.74 18.98 2.82
C GLY A 99 -10.55 19.65 1.45
N MET A 100 -10.59 20.99 1.39
CA MET A 100 -10.39 21.75 0.15
C MET A 100 -8.92 21.84 -0.29
N TYR A 101 -8.01 21.41 0.57
CA TYR A 101 -6.58 21.43 0.35
C TYR A 101 -6.10 20.34 -0.63
N LEU A 102 -6.80 19.21 -0.69
CA LEU A 102 -6.48 18.13 -1.61
C LEU A 102 -7.17 18.36 -2.98
N PRO A 103 -6.57 17.90 -4.09
CA PRO A 103 -7.22 17.91 -5.40
C PRO A 103 -8.55 17.16 -5.36
N THR A 104 -9.55 17.67 -6.08
CA THR A 104 -10.90 17.07 -6.09
C THR A 104 -10.92 15.56 -6.39
N PRO A 105 -10.07 14.99 -7.26
CA PRO A 105 -10.04 13.54 -7.48
C PRO A 105 -9.65 12.72 -6.25
N VAL A 106 -8.90 13.31 -5.32
CA VAL A 106 -8.48 12.68 -4.05
C VAL A 106 -9.50 12.95 -2.93
N THR A 107 -10.03 14.17 -2.89
CA THR A 107 -11.00 14.59 -1.86
C THR A 107 -12.31 13.82 -1.95
N PHE A 108 -12.83 13.57 -3.15
CA PHE A 108 -14.12 12.88 -3.31
C PHE A 108 -14.12 11.44 -2.76
N PRO A 109 -13.13 10.58 -3.09
CA PRO A 109 -13.02 9.27 -2.46
C PRO A 109 -12.91 9.33 -0.92
N MET A 110 -12.15 10.27 -0.38
CA MET A 110 -12.04 10.45 1.08
C MET A 110 -13.38 10.85 1.71
N LEU A 111 -14.13 11.77 1.08
CA LEU A 111 -15.46 12.17 1.53
C LEU A 111 -16.46 11.02 1.45
N ILE A 112 -16.44 10.26 0.36
CA ILE A 112 -17.29 9.06 0.20
C ILE A 112 -16.97 8.04 1.29
N GLY A 113 -15.69 7.80 1.57
CA GLY A 113 -15.25 6.91 2.64
C GLY A 113 -15.70 7.38 4.03
N GLY A 114 -15.57 8.68 4.31
CA GLY A 114 -16.06 9.29 5.55
C GLY A 114 -17.57 9.16 5.72
N ALA A 115 -18.34 9.48 4.68
CA ALA A 115 -19.79 9.34 4.68
C ALA A 115 -20.25 7.88 4.81
N ALA A 116 -19.57 6.95 4.14
CA ALA A 116 -19.83 5.52 4.27
C ALA A 116 -19.57 5.01 5.70
N ARG A 117 -18.48 5.48 6.32
CA ARG A 117 -18.16 5.19 7.73
C ARG A 117 -19.25 5.71 8.66
N ASP A 118 -19.64 6.98 8.51
CA ASP A 118 -20.66 7.62 9.35
C ASP A 118 -22.02 6.91 9.22
N TRP A 119 -22.40 6.59 7.99
CA TRP A 119 -23.60 5.81 7.71
C TRP A 119 -23.55 4.42 8.36
N TRP A 120 -22.43 3.72 8.28
CA TRP A 120 -22.27 2.40 8.90
C TRP A 120 -22.31 2.49 10.43
N GLU A 121 -21.64 3.48 11.02
CA GLU A 121 -21.62 3.70 12.47
C GLU A 121 -23.04 3.95 13.00
N THR A 122 -23.80 4.82 12.32
CA THR A 122 -25.17 5.15 12.70
C THR A 122 -26.12 3.96 12.58
N ARG A 123 -25.97 3.16 11.51
CA ARG A 123 -26.95 2.11 11.17
C ARG A 123 -26.64 0.74 11.76
N ARG A 124 -25.38 0.46 12.11
CA ARG A 124 -24.92 -0.87 12.57
C ARG A 124 -24.25 -0.82 13.93
N LEU A 125 -23.32 0.11 14.15
CA LEU A 125 -22.51 0.13 15.37
C LEU A 125 -23.32 0.65 16.57
N LEU A 126 -23.87 1.86 16.48
CA LEU A 126 -24.64 2.49 17.56
C LEU A 126 -25.80 1.64 18.09
N PRO A 127 -26.67 1.02 17.26
CA PRO A 127 -27.75 0.19 17.78
C PRO A 127 -27.25 -1.04 18.54
N LYS A 128 -26.14 -1.64 18.09
CA LYS A 128 -25.54 -2.81 18.74
C LYS A 128 -24.86 -2.44 20.05
N VAL A 129 -24.23 -1.26 20.11
CA VAL A 129 -23.63 -0.72 21.35
C VAL A 129 -24.71 -0.36 22.37
N GLU A 130 -25.83 0.21 21.92
CA GLU A 130 -26.96 0.56 22.78
C GLU A 130 -27.64 -0.68 23.38
N GLU A 131 -27.80 -1.75 22.60
CA GLU A 131 -28.31 -3.04 23.10
C GLU A 131 -27.41 -3.61 24.22
N ILE A 132 -26.09 -3.61 24.00
CA ILE A 132 -25.11 -4.04 25.02
C ILE A 132 -25.16 -3.14 26.25
N ARG A 133 -25.36 -1.83 26.06
CA ARG A 133 -25.48 -0.87 27.17
C ARG A 133 -26.68 -1.18 28.05
N LEU A 134 -27.80 -1.60 27.45
CA LEU A 134 -29.02 -1.98 28.18
C LEU A 134 -28.89 -3.33 28.89
N SER A 135 -28.13 -4.28 28.35
CA SER A 135 -27.96 -5.61 28.95
C SER A 135 -26.84 -5.69 30.00
N GLU A 136 -25.68 -5.10 29.73
CA GLU A 136 -24.43 -5.29 30.48
C GLU A 136 -23.90 -4.00 31.13
N GLY A 137 -24.56 -2.86 30.87
CA GLY A 137 -24.18 -1.56 31.43
C GLY A 137 -23.20 -0.76 30.57
N SER A 138 -22.90 0.47 31.00
CA SER A 138 -22.14 1.45 30.21
C SER A 138 -20.66 1.10 30.02
N ALA A 139 -20.03 0.43 30.99
CA ALA A 139 -18.63 0.04 30.89
C ALA A 139 -18.41 -1.06 29.83
N ALA A 140 -19.30 -2.06 29.80
CA ALA A 140 -19.26 -3.15 28.81
C ALA A 140 -19.56 -2.65 27.38
N SER A 141 -20.48 -1.69 27.23
CA SER A 141 -20.80 -1.11 25.93
C SER A 141 -19.65 -0.31 25.32
N GLU A 142 -18.93 0.47 26.12
CA GLU A 142 -17.77 1.24 25.64
C GLU A 142 -16.61 0.33 25.23
N LYS A 143 -16.31 -0.71 26.03
CA LYS A 143 -15.30 -1.72 25.67
C LYS A 143 -15.66 -2.42 24.37
N SER A 144 -16.92 -2.83 24.21
CA SER A 144 -17.41 -3.51 23.00
C SER A 144 -17.38 -2.61 21.77
N ARG A 145 -17.73 -1.33 21.93
CA ARG A 145 -17.64 -0.32 20.85
C ARG A 145 -16.19 -0.15 20.38
N ALA A 146 -15.26 0.00 21.32
CA ALA A 146 -13.85 0.13 21.00
C ALA A 146 -13.32 -1.11 20.27
N LEU A 147 -13.68 -2.31 20.73
CA LEU A 147 -13.25 -3.57 20.12
C LEU A 147 -13.79 -3.74 18.70
N MET A 148 -15.06 -3.41 18.47
CA MET A 148 -15.66 -3.43 17.13
C MET A 148 -14.99 -2.43 16.18
N LEU A 149 -14.67 -1.22 16.63
CA LEU A 149 -13.96 -0.23 15.83
C LEU A 149 -12.53 -0.69 15.50
N LEU A 150 -11.80 -1.21 16.49
CA LEU A 150 -10.46 -1.77 16.28
C LEU A 150 -10.47 -2.93 15.29
N PHE A 151 -11.48 -3.79 15.34
CA PHE A 151 -11.63 -4.88 14.37
C PHE A 151 -11.77 -4.34 12.94
N THR A 152 -12.62 -3.34 12.71
CA THR A 152 -12.76 -2.74 11.35
C THR A 152 -11.46 -2.10 10.86
N PHE A 153 -10.72 -1.44 11.75
CA PHE A 153 -9.41 -0.89 11.42
C PHE A 153 -8.40 -1.98 11.08
N MET A 154 -8.37 -3.07 11.84
CA MET A 154 -7.48 -4.20 11.61
C MET A 154 -7.76 -4.90 10.27
N VAL A 155 -9.04 -5.09 9.91
CA VAL A 155 -9.42 -5.63 8.61
C VAL A 155 -8.97 -4.70 7.47
N ALA A 156 -9.19 -3.39 7.62
CA ALA A 156 -8.75 -2.41 6.63
C ALA A 156 -7.22 -2.37 6.48
N ALA A 157 -6.48 -2.37 7.60
CA ALA A 157 -5.02 -2.42 7.60
C ALA A 157 -4.48 -3.70 6.96
N GLY A 158 -5.15 -4.84 7.20
CA GLY A 158 -4.85 -6.11 6.54
C GLY A 158 -5.05 -6.04 5.03
N ALA A 159 -6.17 -5.46 4.57
CA ALA A 159 -6.43 -5.28 3.13
C ALA A 159 -5.41 -4.36 2.46
N LEU A 160 -5.06 -3.23 3.10
CA LEU A 160 -4.02 -2.31 2.60
C LEU A 160 -2.65 -2.97 2.52
N THR A 161 -2.32 -3.80 3.50
CA THR A 161 -1.06 -4.55 3.51
C THR A 161 -1.05 -5.61 2.41
N GLY A 162 -2.20 -6.27 2.16
CA GLY A 162 -2.38 -7.19 1.04
C GLY A 162 -2.16 -6.53 -0.33
N GLU A 163 -2.77 -5.37 -0.55
CA GLU A 163 -2.54 -4.54 -1.75
C GLU A 163 -1.06 -4.19 -1.94
N ALA A 164 -0.38 -3.78 -0.86
CA ALA A 164 1.04 -3.44 -0.92
C ALA A 164 1.91 -4.65 -1.32
N PHE A 165 1.60 -5.84 -0.78
CA PHE A 165 2.30 -7.07 -1.19
C PHE A 165 2.07 -7.41 -2.66
N PHE A 166 0.82 -7.32 -3.12
CA PHE A 166 0.49 -7.55 -4.53
C PHE A 166 1.22 -6.57 -5.46
N GLY A 167 1.32 -5.29 -5.07
CA GLY A 167 2.07 -4.28 -5.83
C GLY A 167 3.57 -4.59 -5.94
N VAL A 168 4.20 -5.06 -4.85
CA VAL A 168 5.62 -5.46 -4.87
C VAL A 168 5.83 -6.68 -5.75
N GLU A 169 4.96 -7.68 -5.65
CA GLU A 169 5.02 -8.88 -6.47
C GLU A 169 4.83 -8.55 -7.96
N ALA A 170 3.85 -7.72 -8.29
CA ALA A 170 3.61 -7.27 -9.66
C ALA A 170 4.82 -6.50 -10.23
N ALA A 171 5.47 -5.66 -9.41
CA ALA A 171 6.67 -4.93 -9.83
C ALA A 171 7.85 -5.88 -10.13
N ILE A 172 8.05 -6.91 -9.30
CA ILE A 172 9.09 -7.93 -9.54
C ILE A 172 8.80 -8.71 -10.83
N LEU A 173 7.55 -9.10 -11.05
CA LEU A 173 7.15 -9.81 -12.27
C LEU A 173 7.31 -8.92 -13.51
N ALA A 174 6.96 -7.64 -13.44
CA ALA A 174 7.16 -6.70 -14.54
C ALA A 174 8.64 -6.54 -14.93
N VAL A 175 9.55 -6.43 -13.94
CA VAL A 175 10.99 -6.41 -14.21
C VAL A 175 11.47 -7.74 -14.79
N SER A 176 10.88 -8.86 -14.34
CA SER A 176 11.23 -10.18 -14.84
C SER A 176 10.78 -10.41 -16.29
N ASP A 177 9.66 -9.79 -16.70
CA ASP A 177 9.16 -9.82 -18.08
C ASP A 177 10.15 -9.14 -19.06
N GLU A 178 10.90 -8.14 -18.59
CA GLU A 178 11.89 -7.37 -19.37
C GLU A 178 13.28 -8.01 -19.43
N LEU A 179 13.50 -9.16 -18.80
CA LEU A 179 14.81 -9.82 -18.85
C LEU A 179 15.09 -10.34 -20.25
N ASP A 180 16.25 -9.97 -20.79
CA ASP A 180 16.73 -10.42 -22.09
C ASP A 180 17.20 -11.88 -22.03
N THR A 181 16.78 -12.67 -23.01
CA THR A 181 17.20 -14.05 -23.20
C THR A 181 17.50 -14.34 -24.66
N GLU A 182 18.51 -15.16 -24.91
CA GLU A 182 18.79 -15.63 -26.26
C GLU A 182 17.71 -16.64 -26.69
N GLN A 183 17.15 -16.41 -27.87
CA GLN A 183 16.22 -17.32 -28.53
C GLN A 183 16.75 -17.68 -29.90
N GLU A 184 16.78 -18.97 -30.19
CA GLU A 184 17.12 -19.50 -31.51
C GLU A 184 15.84 -19.92 -32.23
N TYR A 185 15.66 -19.43 -33.45
CA TYR A 185 14.53 -19.72 -34.31
C TYR A 185 14.98 -20.67 -35.43
N HIS A 186 14.37 -21.86 -35.46
CA HIS A 186 14.58 -22.83 -36.53
C HIS A 186 13.44 -22.77 -37.55
N PRO A 187 13.73 -22.93 -38.86
CA PRO A 187 12.70 -22.90 -39.90
C PRO A 187 11.50 -23.82 -39.66
N ASP A 188 11.74 -24.97 -39.05
CA ASP A 188 10.73 -26.02 -38.85
C ASP A 188 9.93 -25.87 -37.53
N SER A 189 10.35 -25.02 -36.59
CA SER A 189 9.77 -24.99 -35.22
C SER A 189 9.77 -23.62 -34.54
N TRP A 190 9.93 -22.53 -35.29
CA TRP A 190 10.10 -21.19 -34.72
C TRP A 190 8.88 -20.66 -33.94
N THR A 191 7.69 -21.23 -34.14
CA THR A 191 6.43 -20.84 -33.48
C THR A 191 6.12 -21.62 -32.19
N GLU A 192 6.85 -22.70 -31.90
CA GLU A 192 6.54 -23.55 -30.72
C GLU A 192 7.03 -22.91 -29.41
N ASP A 193 8.16 -22.22 -29.46
CA ASP A 193 8.87 -21.71 -28.29
C ASP A 193 8.52 -20.26 -27.93
N THR A 194 7.89 -19.50 -28.83
CA THR A 194 7.58 -18.08 -28.65
C THR A 194 6.21 -17.70 -29.22
N TYR A 195 5.67 -16.56 -28.78
CA TYR A 195 4.45 -15.92 -29.32
C TYR A 195 4.75 -14.96 -30.49
N LEU A 196 5.87 -15.16 -31.20
CA LEU A 196 6.32 -14.23 -32.23
C LEU A 196 5.36 -14.24 -33.44
N ASP A 197 4.80 -15.39 -33.78
CA ASP A 197 3.73 -15.59 -34.77
C ASP A 197 2.50 -14.72 -34.49
N GLU A 198 2.04 -14.71 -33.23
CA GLU A 198 0.87 -13.94 -32.79
C GLU A 198 1.15 -12.43 -32.83
N ILE A 199 2.36 -12.02 -32.45
CA ILE A 199 2.79 -10.61 -32.49
C ILE A 199 2.88 -10.11 -33.92
N LEU A 200 3.41 -10.91 -34.84
CA LEU A 200 3.55 -10.56 -36.25
C LEU A 200 2.25 -10.76 -37.05
N GLY A 201 1.30 -11.54 -36.53
CA GLY A 201 0.02 -11.85 -37.18
C GLY A 201 0.21 -12.69 -38.45
N VAL A 202 1.18 -13.60 -38.45
CA VAL A 202 1.57 -14.42 -39.61
C VAL A 202 1.22 -15.89 -39.35
N GLU A 203 0.96 -16.66 -40.40
CA GLU A 203 0.73 -18.10 -40.32
C GLU A 203 2.05 -18.86 -40.09
N ASP A 204 1.99 -19.97 -39.34
CA ASP A 204 3.14 -20.72 -38.83
C ASP A 204 4.15 -21.19 -39.88
N ASP A 205 3.71 -21.33 -41.14
CA ASP A 205 4.48 -21.91 -42.23
C ASP A 205 5.45 -20.91 -42.90
N ASP A 206 5.43 -19.62 -42.55
CA ASP A 206 6.22 -18.57 -43.22
C ASP A 206 7.43 -18.08 -42.41
N PHE A 207 8.55 -18.81 -42.53
CA PHE A 207 9.83 -18.41 -41.91
C PHE A 207 10.40 -17.09 -42.48
N SER A 208 9.89 -16.57 -43.61
CA SER A 208 10.35 -15.28 -44.13
C SER A 208 10.00 -14.13 -43.20
N ALA A 209 8.93 -14.26 -42.40
CA ALA A 209 8.56 -13.29 -41.38
C ALA A 209 9.63 -13.16 -40.27
N VAL A 210 10.26 -14.26 -39.87
CA VAL A 210 11.36 -14.26 -38.89
C VAL A 210 12.60 -13.58 -39.46
N LEU A 211 12.88 -13.79 -40.76
CA LEU A 211 13.99 -13.12 -41.44
C LEU A 211 13.75 -11.61 -41.57
N ASP A 212 12.53 -11.18 -41.92
CA ASP A 212 12.15 -9.78 -41.97
C ASP A 212 12.22 -9.12 -40.59
N TYR A 213 11.79 -9.84 -39.55
CA TYR A 213 11.94 -9.42 -38.15
C TYR A 213 13.42 -9.28 -37.75
N ALA A 214 14.27 -10.24 -38.11
CA ALA A 214 15.71 -10.19 -37.82
C ALA A 214 16.42 -9.07 -38.59
N LEU A 215 15.96 -8.72 -39.79
CA LEU A 215 16.49 -7.58 -40.55
C LEU A 215 16.07 -6.23 -39.96
N ALA A 216 14.92 -6.18 -39.29
CA ALA A 216 14.43 -4.98 -38.61
C ALA A 216 15.08 -4.76 -37.23
N ASN A 217 15.59 -5.82 -36.59
CA ASN A 217 16.17 -5.78 -35.26
C ASN A 217 17.69 -5.92 -35.28
N PRO A 218 18.45 -4.95 -34.72
CA PRO A 218 19.91 -4.99 -34.73
C PRO A 218 20.51 -6.06 -33.80
N ASP A 219 19.71 -6.60 -32.87
CA ASP A 219 20.13 -7.56 -31.84
C ASP A 219 19.93 -9.03 -32.27
N CYS A 220 19.70 -9.26 -33.56
CA CYS A 220 19.55 -10.57 -34.18
C CYS A 220 20.75 -10.93 -35.06
N GLU A 221 21.25 -12.16 -34.94
CA GLU A 221 22.28 -12.76 -35.78
C GLU A 221 21.67 -13.86 -36.67
N ILE A 222 21.89 -13.75 -37.98
CA ILE A 222 21.38 -14.71 -38.97
C ILE A 222 22.46 -15.77 -39.23
N LEU A 223 22.17 -17.02 -38.87
CA LEU A 223 22.99 -18.19 -39.15
C LEU A 223 22.47 -18.92 -40.41
N PRO A 224 23.24 -19.88 -40.98
CA PRO A 224 22.84 -20.59 -42.21
C PRO A 224 21.55 -21.41 -42.05
N ASP A 225 21.30 -21.93 -40.85
CA ASP A 225 20.20 -22.87 -40.55
C ASP A 225 19.27 -22.36 -39.41
N SER A 226 19.54 -21.17 -38.86
CA SER A 226 18.76 -20.58 -37.75
C SER A 226 18.93 -19.07 -37.65
N VAL A 227 18.06 -18.41 -36.89
CA VAL A 227 18.18 -16.99 -36.51
C VAL A 227 18.25 -16.91 -35.00
N VAL A 228 19.27 -16.24 -34.46
CA VAL A 228 19.44 -16.04 -33.01
C VAL A 228 19.11 -14.59 -32.68
N CYS A 229 18.11 -14.35 -31.84
CA CYS A 229 17.74 -13.00 -31.40
C CYS A 229 17.81 -12.89 -29.88
N THR A 230 18.17 -11.69 -29.41
CA THR A 230 17.99 -11.34 -28.00
C THR A 230 16.54 -10.88 -27.81
N GLU A 231 15.78 -11.64 -27.04
CA GLU A 231 14.34 -11.45 -26.86
C GLU A 231 13.98 -11.30 -25.38
N THR A 232 12.94 -10.52 -25.12
CA THR A 232 12.40 -10.40 -23.76
C THR A 232 11.75 -11.72 -23.31
N MET A 233 11.88 -12.05 -22.02
CA MET A 233 11.24 -13.22 -21.42
C MET A 233 9.74 -13.30 -21.70
N SER A 234 9.07 -12.16 -21.84
CA SER A 234 7.65 -12.05 -22.15
C SER A 234 7.21 -12.78 -23.43
N ILE A 235 8.12 -12.96 -24.40
CA ILE A 235 7.80 -13.56 -25.70
C ILE A 235 7.74 -15.09 -25.65
N LYS A 236 8.36 -15.73 -24.64
CA LYS A 236 8.45 -17.20 -24.58
C LYS A 236 7.10 -17.83 -24.19
N SER A 237 6.74 -18.92 -24.88
CA SER A 237 5.44 -19.59 -24.72
C SER A 237 5.18 -20.13 -23.32
N TRP A 238 6.23 -20.55 -22.60
CA TRP A 238 6.20 -21.11 -21.23
C TRP A 238 6.24 -20.07 -20.10
N TRP A 239 6.60 -18.82 -20.42
CA TRP A 239 6.81 -17.78 -19.42
C TRP A 239 5.53 -17.36 -18.68
N PRO A 240 4.36 -17.20 -19.33
CA PRO A 240 3.10 -16.88 -18.63
C PRO A 240 2.71 -17.94 -17.58
N GLN A 241 2.94 -19.22 -17.86
CA GLN A 241 2.66 -20.32 -16.92
C GLN A 241 3.63 -20.27 -15.74
N ALA A 242 4.92 -19.99 -16.00
CA ALA A 242 5.91 -19.81 -14.95
C ALA A 242 5.61 -18.60 -14.05
N ARG A 243 5.19 -17.48 -14.65
CA ARG A 243 4.74 -16.27 -13.93
C ARG A 243 3.56 -16.57 -13.01
N PHE A 244 2.53 -17.25 -13.51
CA PHE A 244 1.37 -17.64 -12.71
C PHE A 244 1.72 -18.63 -11.60
N ALA A 245 2.56 -19.63 -11.90
CA ALA A 245 3.03 -20.59 -10.92
C ALA A 245 3.87 -19.92 -9.82
N GLY A 246 4.76 -19.00 -10.19
CA GLY A 246 5.54 -18.18 -9.27
C GLY A 246 4.64 -17.35 -8.35
N PHE A 247 3.64 -16.68 -8.94
CA PHE A 247 2.65 -15.91 -8.19
C PHE A 247 1.93 -16.74 -7.13
N LEU A 248 1.42 -17.92 -7.53
CA LEU A 248 0.75 -18.83 -6.61
C LEU A 248 1.69 -19.34 -5.51
N LEU A 249 2.93 -19.68 -5.85
CA LEU A 249 3.92 -20.18 -4.89
C LEU A 249 4.25 -19.13 -3.83
N VAL A 250 4.50 -17.89 -4.25
CA VAL A 250 4.82 -16.78 -3.34
C VAL A 250 3.65 -16.52 -2.38
N ASN A 251 2.42 -16.45 -2.90
CA ASN A 251 1.24 -16.19 -2.09
C ASN A 251 0.91 -17.35 -1.12
N LEU A 252 1.06 -18.60 -1.56
CA LEU A 252 0.90 -19.77 -0.68
C LEU A 252 1.99 -19.83 0.39
N ALA A 253 3.23 -19.52 0.05
CA ALA A 253 4.34 -19.46 1.00
C ALA A 253 4.12 -18.35 2.04
N LEU A 254 3.70 -17.16 1.60
CA LEU A 254 3.37 -16.04 2.49
C LEU A 254 2.20 -16.40 3.41
N GLY A 255 1.12 -16.96 2.87
CA GLY A 255 -0.02 -17.42 3.65
C GLY A 255 0.38 -18.49 4.69
N GLY A 256 1.23 -19.44 4.30
CA GLY A 256 1.79 -20.45 5.19
C GLY A 256 2.67 -19.84 6.29
N MET A 257 3.49 -18.84 5.96
CA MET A 257 4.32 -18.11 6.92
C MET A 257 3.47 -17.37 7.95
N ILE A 258 2.45 -16.63 7.49
CA ILE A 258 1.50 -15.93 8.37
C ILE A 258 0.77 -16.93 9.28
N TYR A 259 0.32 -18.06 8.73
CA TYR A 259 -0.34 -19.12 9.50
C TYR A 259 0.58 -19.67 10.59
N VAL A 260 1.84 -19.97 10.27
CA VAL A 260 2.82 -20.44 11.27
C VAL A 260 3.07 -19.40 12.34
N LEU A 261 3.21 -18.12 11.98
CA LEU A 261 3.39 -17.03 12.94
C LEU A 261 2.19 -16.89 13.87
N PHE A 262 0.97 -16.93 13.34
CA PHE A 262 -0.26 -16.80 14.14
C PHE A 262 -0.53 -18.03 15.00
N ARG A 263 -0.17 -19.22 14.51
CA ARG A 263 -0.18 -20.45 15.30
C ARG A 263 0.85 -20.39 16.43
N ALA A 264 2.06 -19.91 16.17
CA ALA A 264 3.10 -19.76 17.19
C ALA A 264 2.73 -18.71 18.24
N ALA A 265 1.95 -17.69 17.86
CA ALA A 265 1.41 -16.68 18.77
C ALA A 265 0.17 -17.15 19.55
N GLY A 266 -0.32 -18.38 19.35
CA GLY A 266 -1.49 -18.91 20.05
C GLY A 266 -2.84 -18.34 19.59
N ILE A 267 -2.87 -17.59 18.48
CA ILE A 267 -4.09 -16.98 17.94
C ILE A 267 -4.93 -18.00 17.17
N ILE A 268 -4.28 -19.00 16.55
CA ILE A 268 -4.92 -20.01 15.70
C ILE A 268 -4.47 -21.41 16.12
N GLY A 269 -5.39 -22.23 16.63
CA GLY A 269 -5.18 -23.62 17.02
C GLY A 269 -6.27 -24.10 17.99
N PRO A 270 -6.46 -25.41 18.19
CA PRO A 270 -7.30 -25.90 19.28
C PRO A 270 -6.71 -25.37 20.59
N GLN A 271 -7.48 -24.56 21.32
CA GLN A 271 -7.21 -24.30 22.71
C GLN A 271 -7.34 -25.65 23.43
N GLU A 272 -6.23 -26.29 23.76
CA GLU A 272 -6.25 -27.22 24.88
C GLU A 272 -6.63 -26.35 26.08
N GLU A 273 -7.86 -26.51 26.60
CA GLU A 273 -8.23 -26.03 27.92
C GLU A 273 -7.28 -26.69 28.93
N SER A 274 -6.13 -26.08 29.14
CA SER A 274 -5.32 -26.36 30.32
C SER A 274 -6.05 -25.72 31.50
N GLU A 275 -6.45 -26.56 32.45
CA GLU A 275 -7.15 -26.24 33.71
C GLU A 275 -6.49 -25.12 34.57
N ASP A 276 -5.35 -24.54 34.15
CA ASP A 276 -4.63 -23.47 34.84
C ASP A 276 -5.17 -22.04 34.56
N GLU A 277 -5.93 -21.79 33.48
CA GLU A 277 -6.45 -20.42 33.22
C GLU A 277 -7.66 -20.03 34.09
N SER A 278 -8.42 -21.01 34.64
CA SER A 278 -9.49 -20.70 35.59
C SER A 278 -8.96 -20.21 36.93
N GLU A 279 -7.80 -20.72 37.39
CA GLU A 279 -7.21 -20.30 38.67
C GLU A 279 -6.65 -18.87 38.60
N VAL A 280 -6.17 -18.44 37.42
CA VAL A 280 -5.65 -17.08 37.22
C VAL A 280 -6.78 -16.05 37.00
N MET A 281 -7.86 -16.40 36.30
CA MET A 281 -9.04 -15.52 36.20
C MET A 281 -9.74 -15.33 37.55
N ASP A 282 -9.78 -16.35 38.40
CA ASP A 282 -10.35 -16.24 39.75
C ASP A 282 -9.48 -15.37 40.68
N ALA A 283 -8.18 -15.24 40.41
CA ALA A 283 -7.28 -14.36 41.16
C ALA A 283 -7.38 -12.87 40.76
N GLU A 284 -7.72 -12.54 39.50
CA GLU A 284 -7.98 -11.14 39.08
C GLU A 284 -9.41 -10.65 39.36
N LEU A 285 -10.36 -11.56 39.62
CA LEU A 285 -11.71 -11.21 40.05
C LEU A 285 -11.85 -11.02 41.58
N ALA A 286 -10.80 -11.34 42.34
CA ALA A 286 -10.80 -11.33 43.80
C ALA A 286 -10.07 -10.13 44.45
N ASP A 287 -9.56 -9.16 43.67
CA ASP A 287 -8.92 -7.92 44.16
C ASP A 287 -9.51 -6.66 43.50
#